data_AF-A0A2E0A469-F1
#
_entry.id   AF-A0A2E0A469-F1
#
_cell.length_a   1.000
_cell.length_b   1.000
_cell.length_c   1.000
_cell.angle_alpha   90.00
_cell.angle_beta   90.00
_cell.angle_gamma   90.00
#
_symmetry.space_group_name_H-M   'P 1'
#
loop_
_entity.id
_entity.type
_entity.pdbx_description
1 polymer ?
#
loop_
_entity_poly.entity_id
_entity_poly.type
_entity_poly.pdbx_seq_one_letter_code
_entity_poly.pdbx_strand_id
1 'polypeptide(L)'
;MKTIIPFGLHIPKCAGTTLLDRFIDIHGDDLYQSTSIAKNFKFGRKDLSDFEGIWPFKFYYGHHLHSEMLRNIDGVPFLFTILRDPVDRAVSHYRYQNRLRKGVNKNELPVDVFLNNNQTICRFIIQRFSDFVPKDMQDKPDYIKAWSILKRFDHVGFMDALDETSSVLTSVTGMDYDFSRKRNGSPVLLTDEEYMLRESMIDALSDDIMLYYYCKKLKQSPDTPSKQFVRRYSRKEFNFYKFYKFYSHAVFSEFKGLNRLDDLESHSFSNPIMQELVTNRCELARKV
;
A
#
# COMPACT_ATOMS: atom_id res chain seq x y z
N MET A 1 -4.43 -27.48 10.24
CA MET A 1 -4.79 -26.55 9.14
C MET A 1 -3.68 -25.54 8.99
N LYS A 2 -3.38 -25.04 7.78
CA LYS A 2 -2.40 -23.94 7.63
C LYS A 2 -3.03 -22.64 8.11
N THR A 3 -2.29 -21.86 8.89
CA THR A 3 -2.72 -20.54 9.40
C THR A 3 -2.97 -19.58 8.23
N ILE A 4 -4.06 -18.81 8.29
CA ILE A 4 -4.34 -17.75 7.34
C ILE A 4 -3.61 -16.48 7.81
N ILE A 5 -2.91 -15.82 6.89
CA ILE A 5 -2.04 -14.67 7.17
C ILE A 5 -2.54 -13.48 6.35
N PRO A 6 -3.16 -12.47 6.96
CA PRO A 6 -3.59 -11.29 6.23
C PRO A 6 -2.42 -10.54 5.62
N PHE A 7 -2.57 -10.17 4.35
CA PHE A 7 -1.60 -9.46 3.55
C PHE A 7 -2.27 -8.28 2.85
N GLY A 8 -2.24 -7.13 3.51
CA GLY A 8 -3.01 -5.95 3.18
C GLY A 8 -2.22 -4.89 2.43
N LEU A 9 -2.48 -4.75 1.13
CA LEU A 9 -1.90 -3.65 0.37
C LEU A 9 -2.52 -2.33 0.85
N HIS A 10 -1.70 -1.46 1.44
CA HIS A 10 -2.15 -0.12 1.81
C HIS A 10 -1.92 0.85 0.66
N ILE A 11 -3.01 1.29 0.02
CA ILE A 11 -2.97 2.38 -0.97
C ILE A 11 -2.97 3.73 -0.24
N PRO A 12 -2.03 4.65 -0.53
CA PRO A 12 -1.96 5.96 0.12
C PRO A 12 -3.30 6.69 0.12
N LYS A 13 -3.64 7.22 1.31
CA LYS A 13 -4.86 8.01 1.58
C LYS A 13 -6.17 7.22 1.56
N CYS A 14 -6.11 5.88 1.61
CA CYS A 14 -7.25 4.99 1.80
C CYS A 14 -7.32 4.45 3.24
N ALA A 15 -7.49 5.34 4.22
CA ALA A 15 -7.62 5.03 5.66
C ALA A 15 -6.39 4.42 6.38
N GLY A 16 -5.19 4.52 5.78
CA GLY A 16 -3.96 3.93 6.32
C GLY A 16 -3.64 4.13 7.79
N THR A 17 -3.63 5.38 8.25
CA THR A 17 -3.18 5.70 9.61
C THR A 17 -4.13 5.12 10.66
N THR A 18 -5.45 5.30 10.45
CA THR A 18 -6.47 4.77 11.36
C THR A 18 -6.41 3.24 11.47
N LEU A 19 -6.24 2.56 10.33
CA LEU A 19 -6.18 1.10 10.31
C LEU A 19 -4.86 0.58 10.88
N LEU A 20 -3.75 1.24 10.55
CA LEU A 20 -2.44 0.87 11.05
C LEU A 20 -2.36 0.92 12.57
N ASP A 21 -2.88 1.98 13.20
CA ASP A 21 -2.88 2.10 14.66
C ASP A 21 -3.62 0.90 15.29
N ARG A 22 -4.78 0.54 14.72
CA ARG A 22 -5.53 -0.65 15.16
C ARG A 22 -4.77 -1.96 14.93
N PHE A 23 -4.07 -2.10 13.80
CA PHE A 23 -3.26 -3.29 13.54
C PHE A 23 -2.07 -3.39 14.50
N ILE A 24 -1.43 -2.27 14.84
CA ILE A 24 -0.36 -2.23 15.84
C ILE A 24 -0.91 -2.66 17.20
N ASP A 25 -2.07 -2.15 17.62
CA ASP A 25 -2.69 -2.49 18.90
C ASP A 25 -3.01 -3.99 19.02
N ILE A 26 -3.44 -4.63 17.93
CA ILE A 26 -3.84 -6.05 17.91
C ILE A 26 -2.64 -6.98 17.80
N HIS A 27 -1.71 -6.68 16.89
CA HIS A 27 -0.67 -7.63 16.47
C HIS A 27 0.70 -7.35 17.08
N GLY A 28 0.97 -6.12 17.54
CA GLY A 28 2.28 -5.75 18.09
C GLY A 28 3.45 -6.16 17.18
N ASP A 29 4.33 -7.02 17.70
CA ASP A 29 5.52 -7.51 16.99
C ASP A 29 5.23 -8.54 15.89
N ASP A 30 4.02 -9.10 15.85
CA ASP A 30 3.59 -10.01 14.78
C ASP A 30 3.13 -9.26 13.51
N LEU A 31 3.08 -7.92 13.57
CA LEU A 31 2.79 -7.06 12.43
C LEU A 31 4.07 -6.68 11.68
N TYR A 32 4.18 -7.11 10.42
CA TYR A 32 5.01 -6.40 9.46
C TYR A 32 4.23 -5.21 8.90
N GLN A 33 4.79 -4.01 9.01
CA GLN A 33 4.19 -2.84 8.39
C GLN A 33 5.19 -2.01 7.60
N SER A 34 4.79 -1.53 6.42
CA SER A 34 5.63 -0.70 5.55
C SER A 34 4.91 0.58 5.11
N THR A 35 4.15 1.19 6.03
CA THR A 35 3.53 2.51 5.83
C THR A 35 4.48 3.66 6.13
N SER A 36 5.46 3.43 7.02
CA SER A 36 6.63 4.29 7.22
C SER A 36 7.79 3.45 7.76
N ILE A 37 8.74 3.16 6.89
CA ILE A 37 9.96 2.40 7.17
C ILE A 37 10.86 3.20 8.13
N ALA A 38 10.98 4.52 7.92
CA ALA A 38 11.84 5.34 8.76
C ALA A 38 11.36 5.39 10.22
N LYS A 39 10.05 5.31 10.45
CA LYS A 39 9.49 5.16 11.81
C LYS A 39 9.77 3.78 12.38
N ASN A 40 9.66 2.71 11.60
CA ASN A 40 9.99 1.36 12.07
C ASN A 40 11.42 1.28 12.60
N PHE A 41 12.38 1.80 11.84
CA PHE A 41 13.78 1.77 12.25
C PHE A 41 14.00 2.59 13.53
N LYS A 42 13.38 3.77 13.61
CA LYS A 42 13.45 4.60 14.82
C LYS A 42 12.92 3.89 16.07
N PHE A 43 11.90 3.05 15.92
CA PHE A 43 11.29 2.31 17.02
C PHE A 43 11.84 0.88 17.19
N GLY A 44 12.88 0.49 16.44
CA GLY A 44 13.48 -0.84 16.52
C GLY A 44 12.51 -1.98 16.18
N ARG A 45 11.52 -1.73 15.33
CA ARG A 45 10.57 -2.77 14.90
C ARG A 45 11.26 -3.73 13.92
N LYS A 46 10.94 -5.01 14.04
CA LYS A 46 11.42 -6.08 13.14
C LYS A 46 11.12 -5.72 11.68
N ASP A 47 12.12 -5.91 10.83
CA ASP A 47 12.06 -5.67 9.39
C ASP A 47 12.20 -7.00 8.62
N LEU A 48 11.79 -7.04 7.34
CA LEU A 48 11.98 -8.24 6.52
C LEU A 48 13.45 -8.56 6.28
N SER A 49 14.31 -7.54 6.29
CA SER A 49 15.76 -7.72 6.19
C SER A 49 16.38 -8.40 7.42
N ASP A 50 15.65 -8.54 8.53
CA ASP A 50 16.13 -9.26 9.71
C ASP A 50 16.06 -10.79 9.60
N PHE A 51 15.51 -11.29 8.49
CA PHE A 51 15.19 -12.71 8.36
C PHE A 51 15.71 -13.29 7.06
N GLU A 52 16.28 -14.49 7.17
CA GLU A 52 16.56 -15.36 6.04
C GLU A 52 15.45 -16.42 5.92
N GLY A 53 14.95 -16.64 4.70
CA GLY A 53 13.91 -17.63 4.47
C GLY A 53 12.50 -17.15 4.85
N ILE A 54 11.81 -17.93 5.68
CA ILE A 54 10.39 -17.71 5.99
C ILE A 54 10.26 -16.60 7.04
N TRP A 55 9.40 -15.63 6.77
CA TRP A 55 9.16 -14.50 7.66
C TRP A 55 8.14 -14.84 8.76
N PRO A 56 8.41 -14.49 10.03
CA PRO A 56 7.63 -14.97 11.17
C PRO A 56 6.32 -14.20 11.41
N PHE A 57 6.11 -13.07 10.73
CA PHE A 57 4.96 -12.19 10.96
C PHE A 57 3.62 -12.89 10.68
N LYS A 58 2.60 -12.53 11.47
CA LYS A 58 1.23 -13.05 11.36
C LYS A 58 0.28 -12.08 10.66
N PHE A 59 0.71 -10.84 10.44
CA PHE A 59 -0.05 -9.83 9.70
C PHE A 59 0.90 -8.95 8.89
N TYR A 60 0.55 -8.64 7.64
CA TYR A 60 1.34 -7.77 6.76
C TYR A 60 0.47 -6.61 6.30
N TYR A 61 0.91 -5.36 6.48
CA TYR A 61 0.17 -4.19 6.02
C TYR A 61 1.07 -3.03 5.62
N GLY A 62 0.99 -2.54 4.38
CA GLY A 62 1.80 -1.38 4.02
C GLY A 62 1.87 -1.01 2.56
N HIS A 63 2.67 0.02 2.29
CA HIS A 63 2.88 0.56 0.94
C HIS A 63 3.87 -0.25 0.13
N HIS A 64 4.69 -1.10 0.77
CA HIS A 64 5.75 -1.85 0.10
C HIS A 64 5.48 -3.35 0.21
N LEU A 65 4.26 -3.75 -0.17
CA LEU A 65 3.83 -5.14 -0.27
C LEU A 65 3.75 -5.57 -1.73
N HIS A 66 4.39 -6.68 -2.07
CA HIS A 66 4.59 -7.14 -3.45
C HIS A 66 4.22 -8.61 -3.65
N SER A 67 3.90 -9.00 -4.88
CA SER A 67 3.61 -10.42 -5.22
C SER A 67 4.73 -11.38 -4.81
N GLU A 68 5.99 -10.96 -4.92
CA GLU A 68 7.14 -11.81 -4.60
C GLU A 68 7.21 -12.18 -3.11
N MET A 69 6.75 -11.29 -2.23
CA MET A 69 6.72 -11.48 -0.77
C MET A 69 5.87 -12.68 -0.34
N LEU A 70 4.87 -13.04 -1.13
CA LEU A 70 3.92 -14.11 -0.80
C LEU A 70 4.58 -15.49 -0.70
N ARG A 71 5.80 -15.64 -1.23
CA ARG A 71 6.56 -16.90 -1.23
C ARG A 71 7.19 -17.21 0.13
N ASN A 72 7.42 -16.19 0.95
CA ASN A 72 8.15 -16.28 2.22
C ASN A 72 7.22 -16.16 3.44
N ILE A 73 5.91 -16.13 3.23
CA ILE A 73 4.92 -16.11 4.31
C ILE A 73 4.74 -17.53 4.87
N ASP A 74 4.78 -17.66 6.20
CA ASP A 74 4.51 -18.92 6.90
C ASP A 74 3.00 -19.22 7.04
N GLY A 75 2.32 -19.43 5.91
CA GLY A 75 0.90 -19.71 5.94
C GLY A 75 0.22 -19.55 4.59
N VAL A 76 -1.09 -19.38 4.65
CA VAL A 76 -1.94 -19.07 3.50
C VAL A 76 -2.18 -17.57 3.49
N PRO A 77 -1.64 -16.81 2.52
CA PRO A 77 -1.90 -15.38 2.46
C PRO A 77 -3.38 -15.12 2.16
N PHE A 78 -3.98 -14.19 2.91
CA PHE A 78 -5.27 -13.58 2.61
C PHE A 78 -5.03 -12.17 2.10
N LEU A 79 -5.13 -11.99 0.79
CA LEU A 79 -4.84 -10.74 0.10
C LEU A 79 -6.02 -9.78 0.27
N PHE A 80 -5.76 -8.60 0.83
CA PHE A 80 -6.79 -7.58 0.90
C PHE A 80 -6.26 -6.19 0.57
N THR A 81 -7.16 -5.29 0.20
CA THR A 81 -6.88 -3.87 0.01
C THR A 81 -8.13 -3.06 0.30
N ILE A 82 -7.98 -1.75 0.43
CA ILE A 82 -9.10 -0.83 0.65
C ILE A 82 -9.00 0.30 -0.37
N LEU A 83 -10.08 0.50 -1.10
CA LEU A 83 -10.23 1.57 -2.06
C LEU A 83 -10.94 2.77 -1.42
N ARG A 84 -10.66 3.96 -1.95
CA ARG A 84 -11.37 5.19 -1.66
C ARG A 84 -11.80 5.77 -3.00
N ASP A 85 -12.87 6.56 -3.00
CA ASP A 85 -13.23 7.37 -4.16
C ASP A 85 -11.96 8.07 -4.71
N PRO A 86 -11.65 7.93 -6.00
CA PRO A 86 -10.39 8.39 -6.57
C PRO A 86 -10.17 9.89 -6.44
N VAL A 87 -11.23 10.69 -6.62
CA VAL A 87 -11.16 12.14 -6.52
C VAL A 87 -10.93 12.54 -5.06
N ASP A 88 -11.67 11.95 -4.13
CA ASP A 88 -11.46 12.19 -2.69
C ASP A 88 -10.05 11.79 -2.22
N ARG A 89 -9.54 10.66 -2.73
CA ARG A 89 -8.18 10.21 -2.46
C ARG A 89 -7.17 11.23 -2.99
N ALA A 90 -7.33 11.69 -4.23
CA ALA A 90 -6.43 12.64 -4.87
C ALA A 90 -6.44 13.99 -4.14
N VAL A 91 -7.62 14.54 -3.82
CA VAL A 91 -7.75 15.78 -3.03
C VAL A 91 -7.10 15.62 -1.65
N SER A 92 -7.34 14.50 -0.97
CA SER A 92 -6.71 14.22 0.34
C SER A 92 -5.18 14.13 0.25
N HIS A 93 -4.66 13.62 -0.86
CA HIS A 93 -3.22 13.51 -1.11
C HIS A 93 -2.62 14.87 -1.48
N TYR A 94 -3.29 15.63 -2.33
CA TYR A 94 -2.91 16.99 -2.71
C TYR A 94 -2.76 17.89 -1.48
N ARG A 95 -3.79 17.92 -0.63
CA ARG A 95 -3.76 18.65 0.66
C ARG A 95 -2.63 18.19 1.57
N TYR A 96 -2.38 16.89 1.62
CA TYR A 96 -1.28 16.33 2.40
C TYR A 96 0.08 16.82 1.89
N GLN A 97 0.31 16.80 0.58
CA GLN A 97 1.56 17.30 -0.02
C GLN A 97 1.74 18.81 0.21
N ASN A 98 0.70 19.61 0.01
CA ASN A 98 0.78 21.06 0.26
C ASN A 98 1.00 21.39 1.73
N ARG A 99 0.43 20.62 2.66
CA ARG A 99 0.73 20.75 4.10
C ARG A 99 2.20 20.46 4.40
N LEU A 100 2.78 19.41 3.81
CA LEU A 100 4.21 19.09 3.98
C LEU A 100 5.08 20.22 3.41
N ARG A 101 4.75 20.73 2.22
CA ARG A 101 5.47 21.83 1.56
C ARG A 101 5.42 23.12 2.37
N LYS A 102 4.25 23.47 2.92
CA LYS A 102 4.09 24.61 3.82
C LYS A 102 4.95 24.48 5.07
N GLY A 103 5.08 23.26 5.61
CA GLY A 103 5.94 22.98 6.77
C GLY A 103 7.44 23.23 6.53
N VAL A 104 7.87 23.32 5.26
CA VAL A 104 9.26 23.64 4.86
C VAL A 104 9.34 24.92 4.02
N ASN A 105 8.36 25.83 4.17
CA ASN A 105 8.30 27.12 3.47
C ASN A 105 8.43 27.03 1.93
N LYS A 106 7.92 25.94 1.33
CA LYS A 106 7.83 25.79 -0.13
C LYS A 106 6.47 26.25 -0.64
N ASN A 107 6.46 26.83 -1.84
CA ASN A 107 5.23 27.23 -2.54
C ASN A 107 4.26 26.07 -2.71
N GLU A 108 2.97 26.37 -2.81
CA GLU A 108 1.94 25.39 -3.12
C GLU A 108 2.25 24.63 -4.42
N LEU A 109 1.91 23.35 -4.46
CA LEU A 109 2.09 22.52 -5.64
C LEU A 109 0.96 22.81 -6.65
N PRO A 110 1.25 23.20 -7.90
CA PRO A 110 0.22 23.30 -8.93
C PRO A 110 -0.48 21.95 -9.15
N VAL A 111 -1.79 21.98 -9.44
CA VAL A 111 -2.63 20.76 -9.55
C VAL A 111 -2.18 19.86 -10.70
N ASP A 112 -1.86 20.43 -11.84
CA ASP A 112 -1.31 19.74 -13.01
C ASP A 112 0.02 19.05 -12.69
N VAL A 113 0.91 19.75 -11.98
CA VAL A 113 2.19 19.18 -11.52
C VAL A 113 1.96 18.06 -10.52
N PHE A 114 0.96 18.19 -9.64
CA PHE A 114 0.57 17.12 -8.73
C PHE A 114 0.06 15.90 -9.51
N LEU A 115 -0.89 16.07 -10.44
CA LEU A 115 -1.50 14.98 -11.19
C LEU A 115 -0.47 14.22 -12.04
N ASN A 116 0.47 14.93 -12.68
CA ASN A 116 1.52 14.32 -13.50
C ASN A 116 2.53 13.50 -12.69
N ASN A 117 2.83 13.92 -11.45
CA ASN A 117 3.82 13.26 -10.61
C ASN A 117 3.21 12.25 -9.63
N ASN A 118 1.89 12.30 -9.40
CA ASN A 118 1.26 11.47 -8.40
C ASN A 118 1.03 10.05 -8.92
N GLN A 119 1.20 9.08 -8.01
CA GLN A 119 0.85 7.71 -8.29
C GLN A 119 -0.67 7.52 -8.20
N THR A 120 -1.28 7.06 -9.30
CA THR A 120 -2.70 6.66 -9.37
C THR A 120 -2.92 5.32 -8.66
N ILE A 121 -4.15 5.00 -8.27
CA ILE A 121 -4.53 3.74 -7.65
C ILE A 121 -4.17 2.57 -8.57
N CYS A 122 -4.54 2.65 -9.85
CA CYS A 122 -4.26 1.60 -10.82
C CYS A 122 -2.75 1.33 -10.94
N ARG A 123 -1.95 2.39 -11.15
CA ARG A 123 -0.48 2.26 -11.24
C ARG A 123 0.13 1.77 -9.94
N PHE A 124 -0.41 2.16 -8.79
CA PHE A 124 0.05 1.71 -7.49
C PHE A 124 -0.08 0.18 -7.34
N ILE A 125 -1.22 -0.37 -7.74
CA ILE A 125 -1.51 -1.81 -7.70
C ILE A 125 -0.64 -2.55 -8.72
N ILE A 126 -0.59 -2.07 -9.97
CA ILE A 126 0.16 -2.70 -11.07
C ILE A 126 1.64 -2.82 -10.75
N GLN A 127 2.27 -1.77 -10.22
CA GLN A 127 3.70 -1.81 -9.91
C GLN A 127 4.05 -2.83 -8.82
N ARG A 128 3.10 -3.18 -7.95
CA ARG A 128 3.34 -4.08 -6.80
C ARG A 128 3.04 -5.54 -7.10
N PHE A 129 2.12 -5.76 -8.02
CA PHE A 129 1.66 -7.08 -8.43
C PHE A 129 1.75 -7.22 -9.96
N SER A 130 2.82 -6.72 -10.56
CA SER A 130 3.02 -6.74 -12.02
C SER A 130 2.97 -8.16 -12.58
N ASP A 131 3.49 -9.13 -11.82
CA ASP A 131 3.49 -10.56 -12.19
C ASP A 131 2.08 -11.17 -12.21
N PHE A 132 1.08 -10.46 -11.69
CA PHE A 132 -0.32 -10.89 -11.74
C PHE A 132 -1.05 -10.42 -13.00
N VAL A 133 -0.47 -9.47 -13.74
CA VAL A 133 -1.02 -9.01 -15.03
C VAL A 133 -0.76 -10.09 -16.08
N PRO A 134 -1.81 -10.67 -16.70
CA PRO A 134 -1.64 -11.61 -17.81
C PRO A 134 -0.86 -10.99 -18.97
N LYS A 135 -0.06 -11.80 -19.69
CA LYS A 135 0.79 -11.31 -20.79
C LYS A 135 -0.01 -10.66 -21.92
N ASP A 136 -1.21 -11.16 -22.19
CA ASP A 136 -2.17 -10.66 -23.18
C ASP A 136 -2.88 -9.36 -22.74
N MET A 137 -2.64 -8.89 -21.51
CA MET A 137 -3.25 -7.68 -20.95
C MET A 137 -2.27 -6.50 -20.83
N GLN A 138 -1.02 -6.62 -21.28
CA GLN A 138 0.00 -5.58 -21.09
C GLN A 138 -0.35 -4.27 -21.82
N ASP A 139 -0.96 -4.35 -23.00
CA ASP A 139 -1.36 -3.19 -23.81
C ASP A 139 -2.75 -2.63 -23.46
N LYS A 140 -3.39 -3.17 -22.41
CA LYS A 140 -4.71 -2.70 -21.97
C LYS A 140 -4.60 -1.44 -21.07
N PRO A 141 -5.66 -0.61 -21.00
CA PRO A 141 -5.75 0.49 -20.04
C PRO A 141 -5.43 0.07 -18.61
N ASP A 142 -4.94 1.00 -17.78
CA ASP A 142 -4.45 0.66 -16.44
C ASP A 142 -5.58 0.10 -15.56
N TYR A 143 -6.83 0.55 -15.71
CA TYR A 143 -7.95 0.01 -14.95
C TYR A 143 -8.21 -1.48 -15.22
N ILE A 144 -8.04 -1.95 -16.47
CA ILE A 144 -8.22 -3.36 -16.83
C ILE A 144 -7.09 -4.21 -16.20
N LYS A 145 -5.86 -3.71 -16.26
CA LYS A 145 -4.69 -4.37 -15.66
C LYS A 145 -4.84 -4.45 -14.14
N ALA A 146 -5.16 -3.35 -13.48
CA ALA A 146 -5.39 -3.32 -12.03
C ALA A 146 -6.56 -4.21 -11.62
N TRP A 147 -7.65 -4.23 -12.39
CA TRP A 147 -8.76 -5.16 -12.15
C TRP A 147 -8.33 -6.62 -12.25
N SER A 148 -7.52 -6.99 -13.25
CA SER A 148 -6.99 -8.36 -13.39
C SER A 148 -6.19 -8.82 -12.17
N ILE A 149 -5.55 -7.88 -11.47
CA ILE A 149 -4.85 -8.08 -10.20
C ILE A 149 -5.84 -8.21 -9.05
N LEU A 150 -6.77 -7.26 -8.90
CA LEU A 150 -7.74 -7.23 -7.79
C LEU A 150 -8.68 -8.44 -7.79
N LYS A 151 -8.96 -9.06 -8.95
CA LYS A 151 -9.65 -10.36 -9.02
C LYS A 151 -8.96 -11.49 -8.26
N ARG A 152 -7.68 -11.32 -7.93
CA ARG A 152 -6.90 -12.29 -7.16
C ARG A 152 -6.83 -11.93 -5.67
N PHE A 153 -7.35 -10.77 -5.28
CA PHE A 153 -7.46 -10.39 -3.88
C PHE A 153 -8.68 -11.09 -3.29
N ASP A 154 -8.52 -11.64 -2.09
CA ASP A 154 -9.59 -12.30 -1.36
C ASP A 154 -10.63 -11.28 -0.84
N HIS A 155 -10.21 -10.03 -0.62
CA HIS A 155 -11.11 -8.93 -0.24
C HIS A 155 -10.68 -7.57 -0.81
N VAL A 156 -11.64 -6.84 -1.38
CA VAL A 156 -11.48 -5.44 -1.79
C VAL A 156 -12.49 -4.60 -1.01
N GLY A 157 -12.01 -3.96 0.05
CA GLY A 157 -12.81 -3.08 0.90
C GLY A 157 -12.95 -1.68 0.34
N PHE A 158 -13.84 -0.90 0.96
CA PHE A 158 -14.06 0.50 0.62
C PHE A 158 -14.04 1.37 1.86
N MET A 159 -13.48 2.58 1.75
CA MET A 159 -13.33 3.49 2.89
C MET A 159 -14.68 3.98 3.46
N ASP A 160 -15.72 4.04 2.65
CA ASP A 160 -17.09 4.36 3.07
C ASP A 160 -17.82 3.17 3.73
N ALA A 161 -17.20 1.99 3.75
CA ALA A 161 -17.75 0.75 4.30
C ALA A 161 -16.68 -0.09 5.05
N LEU A 162 -15.90 0.56 5.92
CA LEU A 162 -14.82 -0.11 6.67
C LEU A 162 -15.32 -1.22 7.61
N ASP A 163 -16.54 -1.09 8.14
CA ASP A 163 -17.13 -2.08 9.06
C ASP A 163 -17.26 -3.47 8.40
N GLU A 164 -17.48 -3.52 7.08
CA GLU A 164 -17.46 -4.77 6.33
C GLU A 164 -16.07 -5.38 6.26
N THR A 165 -15.03 -4.54 6.07
CA THR A 165 -13.64 -5.01 6.06
C THR A 165 -13.24 -5.50 7.45
N SER A 166 -13.69 -4.83 8.51
CA SER A 166 -13.55 -5.29 9.89
C SER A 166 -14.15 -6.69 10.05
N SER A 167 -15.41 -6.87 9.64
CA SER A 167 -16.12 -8.14 9.74
C SER A 167 -15.42 -9.28 8.99
N VAL A 168 -14.93 -9.01 7.77
CA VAL A 168 -14.16 -9.98 6.99
C VAL A 168 -12.86 -10.36 7.69
N LEU A 169 -12.05 -9.39 8.12
CA LEU A 169 -10.78 -9.67 8.81
C LEU A 169 -11.01 -10.41 10.15
N THR A 170 -12.07 -10.07 10.88
CA THR A 170 -12.48 -10.79 12.09
C THR A 170 -12.83 -12.23 11.78
N SER A 171 -13.61 -12.49 10.72
CA SER A 171 -13.97 -13.86 10.33
C SER A 171 -12.76 -14.72 9.92
N VAL A 172 -11.74 -14.08 9.33
CA VAL A 172 -10.57 -14.78 8.78
C VAL A 172 -9.52 -15.09 9.85
N THR A 173 -9.36 -14.20 10.84
CA THR A 173 -8.29 -14.30 11.84
C THR A 173 -8.79 -14.65 13.23
N GLY A 174 -10.10 -14.51 13.50
CA GLY A 174 -10.67 -14.62 14.84
C GLY A 174 -10.41 -13.43 15.77
N MET A 175 -9.77 -12.35 15.28
CA MET A 175 -9.44 -11.15 16.06
C MET A 175 -10.41 -10.00 15.79
N ASP A 176 -10.73 -9.19 16.79
CA ASP A 176 -11.66 -8.07 16.63
C ASP A 176 -11.00 -6.80 16.09
N TYR A 177 -11.29 -6.45 14.83
CA TYR A 177 -10.74 -5.28 14.16
C TYR A 177 -11.52 -3.99 14.29
N ASP A 178 -12.60 -3.90 15.07
CA ASP A 178 -13.53 -2.75 15.11
C ASP A 178 -12.97 -1.41 14.57
N PHE A 179 -13.31 -1.12 13.29
CA PHE A 179 -12.89 0.11 12.59
C PHE A 179 -13.89 1.27 12.75
N SER A 180 -14.93 1.12 13.57
CA SER A 180 -15.97 2.14 13.75
C SER A 180 -15.43 3.43 14.38
N ARG A 181 -14.26 3.37 15.03
CA ARG A 181 -13.73 4.42 15.92
C ARG A 181 -13.35 5.76 15.29
N LYS A 182 -13.45 5.98 13.96
CA LYS A 182 -13.24 7.33 13.38
C LYS A 182 -13.76 7.46 11.94
N ARG A 183 -15.02 7.87 11.77
CA ARG A 183 -15.49 8.51 10.53
C ARG A 183 -15.25 10.01 10.64
N ASN A 184 -14.07 10.48 10.24
CA ASN A 184 -13.87 11.93 10.03
C ASN A 184 -14.62 12.33 8.76
N GLY A 185 -15.88 12.72 8.90
CA GLY A 185 -16.69 13.13 7.75
C GLY A 185 -18.07 13.61 8.17
N SER A 186 -18.17 14.79 8.80
CA SER A 186 -19.37 15.59 8.64
C SER A 186 -19.51 15.93 7.15
N PRO A 187 -20.72 15.99 6.57
CA PRO A 187 -20.89 16.52 5.23
C PRO A 187 -20.41 17.98 5.24
N VAL A 188 -19.25 18.21 4.65
CA VAL A 188 -18.75 19.57 4.41
C VAL A 188 -19.40 20.01 3.10
N LEU A 189 -20.21 21.07 3.16
CA LEU A 189 -20.62 21.77 1.95
C LEU A 189 -19.35 22.21 1.23
N LEU A 190 -19.14 21.69 0.02
CA LEU A 190 -17.97 22.03 -0.76
C LEU A 190 -18.02 23.52 -1.11
N THR A 191 -16.88 24.20 -0.98
CA THR A 191 -16.74 25.55 -1.55
C THR A 191 -16.67 25.46 -3.07
N ASP A 192 -16.96 26.55 -3.78
CA ASP A 192 -16.81 26.61 -5.25
C ASP A 192 -15.38 26.25 -5.68
N GLU A 193 -14.37 26.70 -4.92
CA GLU A 193 -12.96 26.33 -5.14
C GLU A 193 -12.72 24.82 -4.99
N GLU A 194 -13.33 24.19 -3.99
CA GLU A 194 -13.22 22.73 -3.81
C GLU A 194 -13.91 21.96 -4.93
N TYR A 195 -15.05 22.47 -5.42
CA TYR A 195 -15.74 21.90 -6.56
C TYR A 195 -14.87 21.98 -7.82
N MET A 196 -14.35 23.16 -8.15
CA MET A 196 -13.46 23.36 -9.29
C MET A 196 -12.19 22.51 -9.21
N LEU A 197 -11.61 22.38 -8.01
CA LEU A 197 -10.47 21.48 -7.79
C LEU A 197 -10.82 20.03 -8.12
N ARG A 198 -11.97 19.54 -7.63
CA ARG A 198 -12.41 18.15 -7.87
C ARG A 198 -12.66 17.89 -9.35
N GLU A 199 -13.38 18.78 -10.02
CA GLU A 199 -13.65 18.69 -11.47
C GLU A 199 -12.34 18.64 -12.27
N SER A 200 -11.35 19.47 -11.94
CA SER A 200 -10.06 19.48 -12.64
C SER A 200 -9.26 18.18 -12.56
N MET A 201 -9.60 17.30 -11.61
CA MET A 201 -8.91 16.02 -11.42
C MET A 201 -9.58 14.84 -12.15
N ILE A 202 -10.84 14.98 -12.61
CA ILE A 202 -11.64 13.85 -13.10
C ILE A 202 -10.98 13.17 -14.30
N ASP A 203 -10.62 13.94 -15.33
CA ASP A 203 -10.06 13.39 -16.58
C ASP A 203 -8.75 12.64 -16.33
N ALA A 204 -7.87 13.22 -15.52
CA ALA A 204 -6.59 12.62 -15.15
C ALA A 204 -6.74 11.35 -14.29
N LEU A 205 -7.89 11.15 -13.65
CA LEU A 205 -8.20 10.01 -12.80
C LEU A 205 -9.18 9.02 -13.43
N SER A 206 -9.50 9.17 -14.71
CA SER A 206 -10.48 8.33 -15.43
C SER A 206 -10.29 6.83 -15.21
N ASP A 207 -9.06 6.30 -15.32
CA ASP A 207 -8.77 4.89 -15.06
C ASP A 207 -9.05 4.47 -13.59
N ASP A 208 -8.69 5.31 -12.62
CA ASP A 208 -8.97 5.02 -11.21
C ASP A 208 -10.48 5.05 -10.93
N ILE A 209 -11.21 5.99 -11.54
CA ILE A 209 -12.67 6.13 -11.46
C ILE A 209 -13.34 4.87 -12.02
N MET A 210 -12.93 4.43 -13.20
CA MET A 210 -13.43 3.21 -13.83
C MET A 210 -13.18 1.99 -12.94
N LEU A 211 -11.96 1.83 -12.40
CA LEU A 211 -11.65 0.73 -11.48
C LEU A 211 -12.54 0.75 -10.23
N TYR A 212 -12.68 1.91 -9.58
CA TYR A 212 -13.43 2.06 -8.34
C TYR A 212 -14.91 1.69 -8.52
N TYR A 213 -15.58 2.27 -9.52
CA TYR A 213 -16.99 1.98 -9.79
C TYR A 213 -17.21 0.55 -10.29
N TYR A 214 -16.28 0.00 -11.05
CA TYR A 214 -16.36 -1.39 -11.47
C TYR A 214 -16.30 -2.35 -10.27
N CYS A 215 -15.37 -2.14 -9.33
CA CYS A 215 -15.30 -2.93 -8.09
C CYS A 215 -16.56 -2.75 -7.22
N LYS A 216 -17.06 -1.52 -7.10
CA LYS A 216 -18.25 -1.21 -6.28
C LYS A 216 -19.52 -1.87 -6.84
N LYS A 217 -19.68 -1.84 -8.17
CA LYS A 217 -20.80 -2.50 -8.87
C LYS A 217 -20.76 -4.01 -8.72
N LEU A 218 -19.59 -4.63 -8.87
CA LEU A 218 -19.46 -6.08 -8.71
C LEU A 218 -19.75 -6.52 -7.28
N LYS A 219 -19.32 -5.77 -6.27
CA LYS A 219 -19.65 -6.05 -4.87
C LYS A 219 -21.16 -6.04 -4.59
N GLN A 220 -21.92 -5.22 -5.33
CA GLN A 220 -23.39 -5.19 -5.25
C GLN A 220 -24.06 -6.34 -6.01
N SER A 221 -23.31 -7.14 -6.78
CA SER A 221 -23.84 -8.28 -7.52
C SER A 221 -23.93 -9.52 -6.62
N PRO A 222 -25.12 -10.14 -6.47
CA PRO A 222 -25.33 -11.32 -5.63
C PRO A 222 -24.57 -12.57 -6.11
N ASP A 223 -24.10 -12.58 -7.36
CA ASP A 223 -23.36 -13.69 -7.98
C ASP A 223 -21.84 -13.65 -7.76
N THR A 224 -21.34 -12.77 -6.89
CA THR A 224 -19.90 -12.69 -6.64
C THR A 224 -19.45 -13.97 -5.93
N PRO A 225 -18.52 -14.77 -6.50
CA PRO A 225 -18.04 -15.97 -5.84
C PRO A 225 -17.31 -15.58 -4.55
N SER A 226 -18.01 -15.68 -3.43
CA SER A 226 -17.36 -15.81 -2.13
C SER A 226 -16.62 -17.16 -2.15
N LYS A 227 -15.37 -17.15 -1.67
CA LYS A 227 -14.53 -18.33 -1.38
C LYS A 227 -13.81 -18.96 -2.57
N GLN A 228 -12.80 -18.28 -3.10
CA GLN A 228 -11.60 -19.00 -3.57
C GLN A 228 -10.42 -18.72 -2.62
N PHE A 229 -10.57 -19.21 -1.38
CA PHE A 229 -9.42 -19.29 -0.49
C PHE A 229 -8.42 -20.31 -1.05
N VAL A 230 -7.18 -19.85 -1.17
CA VAL A 230 -5.95 -20.63 -1.40
C VAL A 230 -5.67 -20.99 -2.86
N ARG A 231 -5.18 -20.02 -3.63
CA ARG A 231 -4.15 -20.35 -4.62
C ARG A 231 -2.81 -20.51 -3.91
N ARG A 232 -2.22 -21.70 -4.00
CA ARG A 232 -0.84 -21.93 -3.56
C ARG A 232 0.09 -21.16 -4.49
N TYR A 233 0.71 -20.09 -3.99
CA TYR A 233 1.93 -19.57 -4.60
C TYR A 233 2.97 -20.69 -4.47
N SER A 234 3.30 -21.36 -5.58
CA SER A 234 4.31 -22.41 -5.55
C SER A 234 5.64 -21.76 -5.21
N ARG A 235 6.36 -22.35 -4.25
CA ARG A 235 7.74 -21.98 -3.94
C ARG A 235 8.63 -22.34 -5.13
N LYS A 236 8.67 -21.51 -6.17
CA LYS A 236 9.92 -21.36 -6.94
C LYS A 236 10.90 -20.60 -6.05
N GLU A 237 12.19 -20.79 -6.27
CA GLU A 237 13.26 -20.04 -5.58
C GLU A 237 12.92 -18.56 -5.48
N PHE A 238 12.90 -18.05 -4.25
CA PHE A 238 12.77 -16.63 -3.98
C PHE A 238 14.11 -15.97 -4.25
N ASN A 239 14.12 -14.94 -5.10
CA ASN A 239 15.34 -14.21 -5.39
C ASN A 239 15.52 -13.07 -4.38
N PHE A 240 16.22 -13.36 -3.27
CA PHE A 240 16.50 -12.39 -2.20
C PHE A 240 17.18 -11.14 -2.72
N TYR A 241 18.13 -11.26 -3.65
CA TYR A 241 18.82 -10.10 -4.22
C TYR A 241 17.86 -9.18 -5.00
N LYS A 242 16.99 -9.75 -5.84
CA LYS A 242 15.97 -8.99 -6.59
C LYS A 242 15.01 -8.29 -5.62
N PHE A 243 14.58 -8.97 -4.56
CA PHE A 243 13.74 -8.39 -3.52
C PHE A 243 14.45 -7.24 -2.81
N TYR A 244 15.66 -7.44 -2.28
CA TYR A 244 16.40 -6.40 -1.56
C TYR A 244 16.80 -5.22 -2.45
N LYS A 245 17.05 -5.44 -3.75
CA LYS A 245 17.28 -4.33 -4.70
C LYS A 245 16.07 -3.40 -4.82
N PHE A 246 14.87 -3.98 -4.83
CA PHE A 246 13.63 -3.21 -4.78
C PHE A 246 13.42 -2.59 -3.40
N TYR A 247 13.57 -3.37 -2.33
CA TYR A 247 13.31 -2.93 -0.97
C TYR A 247 14.23 -1.77 -0.57
N SER A 248 15.54 -1.87 -0.84
CA SER A 248 16.51 -0.78 -0.64
C SER A 248 16.14 0.50 -1.37
N HIS A 249 15.48 0.43 -2.53
CA HIS A 249 14.98 1.63 -3.20
C HIS A 249 13.86 2.30 -2.41
N ALA A 250 12.92 1.52 -1.88
CA ALA A 250 11.84 2.03 -1.03
C ALA A 250 12.38 2.69 0.24
N VAL A 251 13.29 1.99 0.95
CA VAL A 251 13.96 2.53 2.15
C VAL A 251 14.67 3.84 1.81
N PHE A 252 15.55 3.82 0.81
CA PHE A 252 16.30 5.00 0.40
C PHE A 252 15.41 6.18 0.00
N SER A 253 14.35 5.94 -0.78
CA SER A 253 13.41 6.98 -1.23
C SER A 253 12.68 7.64 -0.06
N GLU A 254 12.24 6.86 0.93
CA GLU A 254 11.59 7.41 2.14
C GLU A 254 12.56 8.28 2.94
N PHE A 255 13.77 7.79 3.24
CA PHE A 255 14.75 8.56 4.01
C PHE A 255 15.25 9.80 3.26
N LYS A 256 15.45 9.73 1.94
CA LYS A 256 15.76 10.89 1.10
C LYS A 256 14.63 11.92 1.16
N GLY A 257 13.38 11.49 1.03
CA GLY A 257 12.21 12.37 1.08
C GLY A 257 12.02 13.06 2.43
N LEU A 258 12.54 12.45 3.51
CA LEU A 258 12.51 13.02 4.86
C LEU A 258 13.75 13.88 5.18
N ASN A 259 14.72 14.02 4.27
CA ASN A 259 16.04 14.61 4.53
C ASN A 259 16.76 13.95 5.73
N ARG A 260 16.72 12.62 5.80
CA ARG A 260 17.31 11.82 6.89
C ARG A 260 18.32 10.79 6.39
N LEU A 261 19.04 11.07 5.31
CA LEU A 261 20.00 10.10 4.75
C LEU A 261 21.09 9.68 5.76
N ASP A 262 21.54 10.59 6.62
CA ASP A 262 22.52 10.29 7.68
C ASP A 262 22.00 9.22 8.67
N ASP A 263 20.69 9.23 8.97
CA ASP A 263 20.06 8.21 9.82
C ASP A 263 20.02 6.85 9.13
N LEU A 264 19.92 6.82 7.80
CA LEU A 264 19.94 5.58 7.03
C LEU A 264 21.36 5.01 6.92
N GLU A 265 22.35 5.87 6.73
CA GLU A 265 23.77 5.48 6.62
C GLU A 265 24.33 4.96 7.94
N SER A 266 23.89 5.52 9.07
CA SER A 266 24.24 5.05 10.40
C SER A 266 23.50 3.78 10.83
N HIS A 267 22.48 3.35 10.08
CA HIS A 267 21.74 2.13 10.37
C HIS A 267 22.54 0.89 9.94
N SER A 268 22.65 -0.08 10.86
CA SER A 268 23.25 -1.37 10.58
C SER A 268 22.16 -2.38 10.25
N PHE A 269 22.10 -2.80 8.99
CA PHE A 269 21.25 -3.89 8.55
C PHE A 269 21.90 -5.22 8.90
N SER A 270 21.09 -6.10 9.49
CA SER A 270 21.45 -7.49 9.78
C SER A 270 21.74 -8.30 8.51
N ASN A 271 21.07 -7.98 7.39
CA ASN A 271 21.32 -8.62 6.10
C ASN A 271 22.43 -7.91 5.30
N PRO A 272 23.50 -8.61 4.89
CA PRO A 272 24.64 -7.99 4.20
C PRO A 272 24.30 -7.46 2.79
N ILE A 273 23.39 -8.13 2.06
CA ILE A 273 22.94 -7.65 0.73
C ILE A 273 22.18 -6.33 0.89
N MET A 274 21.33 -6.23 1.91
CA MET A 274 20.60 -5.01 2.20
C MET A 274 21.57 -3.88 2.59
N GLN A 275 22.55 -4.16 3.45
CA GLN A 275 23.58 -3.19 3.84
C GLN A 275 24.33 -2.66 2.61
N GLU A 276 24.83 -3.55 1.75
CA GLU A 276 25.56 -3.18 0.53
C GLU A 276 24.70 -2.28 -0.38
N LEU A 277 23.46 -2.68 -0.64
CA LEU A 277 22.56 -1.94 -1.54
C LEU A 277 22.20 -0.54 -1.01
N VAL A 278 22.01 -0.40 0.30
CA VAL A 278 21.73 0.90 0.92
C VAL A 278 22.97 1.79 0.88
N THR A 279 24.14 1.28 1.26
CA THR A 279 25.41 2.03 1.20
C THR A 279 25.67 2.55 -0.21
N ASN A 280 25.57 1.68 -1.23
CA ASN A 280 25.76 2.06 -2.64
C ASN A 280 24.81 3.19 -3.08
N ARG A 281 23.54 3.16 -2.62
CA ARG A 281 22.56 4.22 -2.95
C ARG A 281 22.90 5.54 -2.28
N CYS A 282 23.33 5.52 -1.03
CA CYS A 282 23.72 6.72 -0.30
C CYS A 282 24.98 7.35 -0.92
N GLU A 283 25.98 6.54 -1.29
CA GLU A 283 27.17 7.01 -1.99
C GLU A 283 26.85 7.65 -3.35
N LEU A 284 25.97 7.02 -4.15
CA LEU A 284 25.53 7.58 -5.43
C LEU A 284 24.82 8.93 -5.24
N ALA A 285 24.05 9.08 -4.17
CA ALA A 285 23.32 10.32 -3.89
C ALA A 285 24.24 11.51 -3.54
N ARG A 286 25.43 11.25 -3.03
CA ARG A 286 26.44 12.28 -2.72
C ARG A 286 27.21 12.78 -3.95
N LYS A 287 27.22 12.00 -5.04
CA LYS A 287 27.91 12.33 -6.29
C LYS A 287 27.10 13.23 -7.21
N VAL A 288 25.85 13.54 -6.86
CA VAL A 288 24.88 14.35 -7.64
C VAL A 288 24.58 15.62 -6.87
#